data_AF-A0AAW5E500-F1
#
_entry.id   AF-A0AAW5E500-F1
#
_cell.length_a   1.000
_cell.length_b   1.000
_cell.length_c   1.000
_cell.angle_alpha   90.00
_cell.angle_beta   90.00
_cell.angle_gamma   90.00
#
_symmetry.space_group_name_H-M   'P 1'
#
loop_
_entity.id
_entity.type
_entity.pdbx_description
1 polymer ?
#
loop_
_entity_poly.entity_id
_entity_poly.type
_entity_poly.pdbx_seq_one_letter_code
_entity_poly.pdbx_strand_id
1 'polypeptide(L)'
;MNGSRKIKASNKLSTRGKHRSTKMFRMIPWESTLERDFIKLLDFDQTVTYFEFQPVRIDYAYQGKERKYYPDFLVQKNDSKIYIYEVKAFAKRYDELNIIKFQVGKMYCMENNMKYVVVTEKDIRQGFLIDNLDVLTEIREESISGRVMNEILQKVNDLGGKTSIYELKRNLDHIDEAVLECSIYQLIYIHELYADLISNLINDELIVERN
;
A
#
# COMPACT_ATOMS: atom_id res chain seq x y z
N MET A 1 -21.27 -2.92 -47.73
CA MET A 1 -21.33 -2.10 -46.50
C MET A 1 -21.21 -3.04 -45.31
N ASN A 2 -20.06 -3.03 -44.64
CA ASN A 2 -19.72 -3.95 -43.55
C ASN A 2 -20.56 -3.63 -42.31
N GLY A 3 -21.33 -4.63 -41.85
CA GLY A 3 -22.08 -4.57 -40.60
C GLY A 3 -21.14 -4.41 -39.42
N SER A 4 -21.20 -3.26 -38.77
CA SER A 4 -20.52 -2.98 -37.51
C SER A 4 -21.00 -3.98 -36.45
N ARG A 5 -20.05 -4.71 -35.86
CA ARG A 5 -20.30 -5.65 -34.77
C ARG A 5 -20.93 -4.88 -33.61
N LYS A 6 -22.14 -5.28 -33.18
CA LYS A 6 -22.75 -4.78 -31.94
C LYS A 6 -21.83 -5.12 -30.77
N ILE A 7 -21.23 -4.09 -30.16
CA ILE A 7 -20.48 -4.21 -28.91
C ILE A 7 -21.51 -4.42 -27.81
N LYS A 8 -21.56 -5.63 -27.23
CA LYS A 8 -22.30 -5.85 -25.99
C LYS A 8 -21.54 -5.13 -24.87
N ALA A 9 -22.22 -4.30 -24.10
CA ALA A 9 -21.66 -3.75 -22.86
C ALA A 9 -21.18 -4.92 -22.00
N SER A 10 -19.90 -4.93 -21.63
CA SER A 10 -19.41 -5.92 -20.67
C SER A 10 -19.99 -5.57 -19.30
N ASN A 11 -20.81 -6.45 -18.72
CA ASN A 11 -21.37 -6.33 -17.37
C ASN A 11 -20.33 -6.47 -16.23
N LYS A 12 -19.07 -6.14 -16.50
CA LYS A 12 -18.03 -5.96 -15.48
C LYS A 12 -17.39 -4.62 -15.75
N LEU A 13 -17.70 -3.62 -14.93
CA LEU A 13 -16.76 -2.52 -14.72
C LEU A 13 -15.42 -3.18 -14.39
N SER A 14 -14.47 -3.06 -15.31
CA SER A 14 -13.10 -3.53 -15.07
C SER A 14 -12.54 -2.59 -14.01
N THR A 15 -12.49 -3.04 -12.76
CA THR A 15 -11.88 -2.32 -11.65
C THR A 15 -10.37 -2.41 -11.79
N ARG A 16 -9.82 -1.57 -12.66
CA ARG A 16 -8.39 -1.41 -12.90
C ARG A 16 -8.04 0.07 -12.89
N GLY A 17 -6.81 0.39 -12.53
CA GLY A 17 -6.36 1.77 -12.44
C GLY A 17 -4.86 1.86 -12.26
N LYS A 18 -4.42 3.03 -11.79
CA LYS A 18 -3.03 3.27 -11.40
C LYS A 18 -2.99 3.99 -10.07
N HIS A 19 -1.97 3.72 -9.27
CA HIS A 19 -1.66 4.42 -8.02
C HIS A 19 -0.34 5.18 -8.17
N ARG A 20 -0.27 6.44 -7.73
CA ARG A 20 0.99 7.21 -7.73
C ARG A 20 1.80 6.76 -6.52
N SER A 21 2.80 5.91 -6.75
CA SER A 21 3.69 5.47 -5.69
C SER A 21 4.71 6.55 -5.36
N THR A 22 4.74 6.97 -4.10
CA THR A 22 5.73 7.90 -3.55
C THR A 22 7.09 7.22 -3.41
N LYS A 23 7.12 5.91 -3.13
CA LYS A 23 8.36 5.15 -2.98
C LYS A 23 9.04 4.86 -4.31
N MET A 24 8.25 4.51 -5.35
CA MET A 24 8.74 4.14 -6.67
C MET A 24 8.80 5.32 -7.64
N PHE A 25 8.27 6.48 -7.25
CA PHE A 25 8.20 7.70 -8.07
C PHE A 25 7.56 7.48 -9.45
N ARG A 26 6.57 6.59 -9.53
CA ARG A 26 5.87 6.24 -10.79
C ARG A 26 4.44 5.78 -10.54
N MET A 27 3.63 5.78 -11.59
CA MET A 27 2.30 5.21 -11.57
C MET A 27 2.37 3.67 -11.63
N ILE A 28 1.91 2.99 -10.59
CA ILE A 28 1.86 1.53 -10.50
C ILE A 28 0.47 1.05 -10.94
N PRO A 29 0.36 0.16 -11.95
CA PRO A 29 -0.92 -0.41 -12.37
C PRO A 29 -1.49 -1.32 -11.29
N TRP A 30 -2.81 -1.48 -11.30
CA TRP A 30 -3.50 -2.51 -10.53
C TRP A 30 -4.75 -2.98 -11.30
N GLU A 31 -5.08 -4.26 -11.13
CA GLU A 31 -6.21 -4.94 -11.78
C GLU A 31 -7.31 -5.35 -10.79
N SER A 32 -7.10 -5.09 -9.50
CA SER A 32 -8.12 -5.21 -8.47
C SER A 32 -7.96 -4.14 -7.37
N THR A 33 -9.06 -3.83 -6.67
CA THR A 33 -9.00 -2.91 -5.52
C THR A 33 -8.14 -3.46 -4.37
N LEU A 34 -7.99 -4.78 -4.27
CA LEU A 34 -7.12 -5.40 -3.28
C LEU A 34 -5.64 -5.18 -3.61
N GLU A 35 -5.25 -5.26 -4.88
CA GLU A 35 -3.91 -4.88 -5.33
C GLU A 35 -3.64 -3.39 -5.09
N ARG A 36 -4.61 -2.52 -5.39
CA ARG A 36 -4.50 -1.08 -5.07
C ARG A 36 -4.20 -0.86 -3.58
N ASP A 37 -4.93 -1.54 -2.71
CA ASP A 37 -4.74 -1.42 -1.26
C ASP A 37 -3.37 -2.02 -0.84
N PHE A 38 -2.93 -3.10 -1.48
CA PHE A 38 -1.61 -3.67 -1.24
C PHE A 38 -0.47 -2.72 -1.66
N ILE A 39 -0.61 -1.99 -2.78
CA ILE A 39 0.36 -0.97 -3.19
C ILE A 39 0.54 0.10 -2.10
N LYS A 40 -0.56 0.57 -1.47
CA LYS A 40 -0.48 1.54 -0.37
C LYS A 40 0.35 1.00 0.80
N LEU A 41 0.15 -0.27 1.16
CA LEU A 41 0.95 -0.92 2.20
C LEU A 41 2.43 -1.00 1.81
N LEU A 42 2.73 -1.35 0.56
CA LEU A 42 4.11 -1.39 0.07
C LEU A 42 4.77 -0.02 0.07
N ASP A 43 4.04 1.04 -0.28
CA ASP A 43 4.52 2.42 -0.23
C ASP A 43 4.78 2.87 1.22
N PHE A 44 3.90 2.50 2.14
CA PHE A 44 4.01 2.88 3.54
C PHE A 44 5.07 2.06 4.30
N ASP A 45 5.30 0.79 4.00
CA ASP A 45 6.24 -0.08 4.73
C ASP A 45 7.70 0.43 4.61
N GLN A 46 8.30 0.85 5.73
CA GLN A 46 9.70 1.32 5.80
C GLN A 46 10.71 0.22 5.44
N THR A 47 10.34 -1.04 5.59
CA THR A 47 11.22 -2.16 5.25
C THR A 47 11.29 -2.39 3.75
N VAL A 48 10.31 -1.91 2.97
CA VAL A 48 10.29 -2.06 1.50
C VAL A 48 11.19 -1.01 0.87
N THR A 49 12.08 -1.45 -0.02
CA THR A 49 13.00 -0.58 -0.77
C THR A 49 12.66 -0.51 -2.25
N TYR A 50 12.06 -1.57 -2.81
CA TYR A 50 11.65 -1.63 -4.20
C TYR A 50 10.42 -2.53 -4.38
N PHE A 51 9.53 -2.19 -5.31
CA PHE A 51 8.54 -3.12 -5.81
C PHE A 51 8.15 -2.89 -7.28
N GLU A 52 7.70 -3.97 -7.91
CA GLU A 52 7.31 -3.99 -9.32
C GLU A 52 6.06 -4.84 -9.53
N PHE A 53 5.12 -4.33 -10.33
CA PHE A 53 3.88 -4.99 -10.69
C PHE A 53 4.07 -5.93 -11.88
N GLN A 54 3.58 -7.16 -11.78
CA GLN A 54 3.71 -8.22 -12.79
C GLN A 54 5.15 -8.37 -13.34
N PRO A 55 6.13 -8.59 -12.44
CA PRO A 55 7.56 -8.47 -12.73
C PRO A 55 8.08 -9.55 -13.68
N VAL A 56 7.42 -10.71 -13.72
CA VAL A 56 7.90 -11.87 -14.46
C VAL A 56 6.75 -12.67 -15.03
N ARG A 57 7.02 -13.31 -16.17
CA ARG A 57 6.18 -14.34 -16.77
C ARG A 57 6.77 -15.71 -16.43
N ILE A 58 5.96 -16.56 -15.82
CA ILE A 58 6.28 -17.97 -15.54
C ILE A 58 5.40 -18.84 -16.44
N ASP A 59 6.03 -19.57 -17.36
CA ASP A 59 5.36 -20.52 -18.23
C ASP A 59 5.26 -21.89 -17.54
N TYR A 60 4.10 -22.54 -17.63
CA TYR A 60 3.87 -23.85 -17.03
C TYR A 60 2.86 -24.68 -17.83
N ALA A 61 2.93 -26.00 -17.70
CA ALA A 61 1.96 -26.91 -18.29
C ALA A 61 1.03 -27.46 -17.22
N TYR A 62 -0.28 -27.48 -17.50
CA TYR A 62 -1.27 -28.09 -16.62
C TYR A 62 -2.41 -28.70 -17.43
N GLN A 63 -2.71 -29.98 -17.17
CA GLN A 63 -3.72 -30.77 -17.90
C GLN A 63 -3.50 -30.72 -19.42
N GLY A 64 -2.26 -30.92 -19.87
CA GLY A 64 -1.89 -30.95 -21.29
C GLY A 64 -1.97 -29.60 -22.01
N LYS A 65 -2.16 -28.48 -21.28
CA LYS A 65 -2.22 -27.13 -21.83
C LYS A 65 -1.08 -26.28 -21.30
N GLU A 66 -0.41 -25.57 -22.20
CA GLU A 66 0.52 -24.50 -21.84
C GLU A 66 -0.25 -23.30 -21.29
N ARG A 67 0.28 -22.73 -20.22
CA ARG A 67 -0.31 -21.60 -19.50
C ARG A 67 0.78 -20.63 -19.09
N LYS A 68 0.35 -19.39 -18.88
CA LYS A 68 1.19 -18.29 -18.43
C LYS A 68 0.70 -17.83 -17.07
N TYR A 69 1.64 -17.53 -16.18
CA TYR A 69 1.38 -16.96 -14.88
C TYR A 69 2.24 -15.71 -14.71
N TYR A 70 1.63 -14.64 -14.23
CA TYR A 70 2.28 -13.39 -13.85
C TYR A 70 1.94 -13.17 -12.39
N PRO A 71 2.89 -13.36 -11.46
CA PRO A 71 2.69 -12.98 -10.07
C PRO A 71 2.39 -11.49 -9.95
N ASP A 72 1.64 -11.07 -8.95
CA ASP A 72 1.18 -9.68 -8.89
C ASP A 72 2.31 -8.70 -8.58
N PHE A 73 3.20 -9.02 -7.62
CA PHE A 73 4.31 -8.12 -7.24
C PHE A 73 5.62 -8.84 -6.96
N LEU A 74 6.73 -8.21 -7.33
CA LEU A 74 8.04 -8.44 -6.73
C LEU A 74 8.30 -7.33 -5.71
N VAL A 75 8.80 -7.68 -4.53
CA VAL A 75 9.10 -6.74 -3.45
C VAL A 75 10.49 -7.05 -2.89
N GLN A 76 11.34 -6.03 -2.82
CA GLN A 76 12.62 -6.08 -2.13
C GLN A 76 12.50 -5.38 -0.79
N LYS A 77 13.02 -6.01 0.26
CA LYS A 77 13.11 -5.42 1.60
C LYS A 77 14.55 -5.05 1.97
N ASN A 78 14.71 -4.24 3.02
CA ASN A 78 15.99 -3.78 3.56
C ASN A 78 16.90 -4.91 4.06
N ASP A 79 16.34 -6.09 4.33
CA ASP A 79 17.08 -7.32 4.63
C ASP A 79 17.67 -8.00 3.38
N SER A 80 17.64 -7.31 2.23
CA SER A 80 18.05 -7.78 0.90
C SER A 80 17.31 -9.03 0.40
N LYS A 81 16.21 -9.44 1.07
CA LYS A 81 15.39 -10.54 0.58
C LYS A 81 14.40 -10.06 -0.47
N ILE A 82 14.20 -10.89 -1.47
CA ILE A 82 13.23 -10.67 -2.55
C ILE A 82 12.03 -11.59 -2.31
N TYR A 83 10.85 -10.99 -2.45
CA TYR A 83 9.58 -11.64 -2.26
C TYR A 83 8.77 -11.53 -3.55
N ILE A 84 8.09 -12.61 -3.93
CA ILE A 84 7.02 -12.59 -4.91
C ILE A 84 5.70 -12.68 -4.13
N TYR A 85 4.86 -11.68 -4.31
CA TYR A 85 3.54 -11.61 -3.73
C TYR A 85 2.46 -11.91 -4.76
N GLU A 86 1.51 -12.74 -4.35
CA GLU A 86 0.24 -12.97 -5.05
C GLU A 86 -0.90 -12.46 -4.16
N VAL A 87 -1.68 -11.53 -4.71
CA VAL A 87 -2.79 -10.87 -4.04
C VAL A 87 -4.09 -11.56 -4.46
N LYS A 88 -4.81 -12.13 -3.48
CA LYS A 88 -6.02 -12.89 -3.79
C LYS A 88 -7.09 -12.73 -2.74
N ALA A 89 -8.36 -12.67 -3.17
CA ALA A 89 -9.49 -12.82 -2.26
C ALA A 89 -9.39 -14.15 -1.49
N PHE A 90 -9.59 -14.13 -0.18
CA PHE A 90 -9.41 -15.31 0.70
C PHE A 90 -10.23 -16.51 0.22
N ALA A 91 -11.47 -16.28 -0.20
CA ALA A 91 -12.37 -17.31 -0.70
C ALA A 91 -11.83 -18.04 -1.95
N LYS A 92 -10.98 -17.38 -2.75
CA LYS A 92 -10.42 -17.93 -4.00
C LYS A 92 -9.12 -18.70 -3.79
N ARG A 93 -8.57 -18.73 -2.59
CA ARG A 93 -7.26 -19.37 -2.34
C ARG A 93 -7.27 -20.89 -2.60
N TYR A 94 -8.45 -21.50 -2.56
CA TYR A 94 -8.65 -22.93 -2.75
C TYR A 94 -9.13 -23.30 -4.16
N ASP A 95 -9.32 -22.31 -5.05
CA ASP A 95 -9.62 -22.62 -6.44
C ASP A 95 -8.46 -23.43 -7.04
N GLU A 96 -8.76 -24.53 -7.71
CA GLU A 96 -7.77 -25.45 -8.28
C GLU A 96 -6.69 -24.72 -9.08
N LEU A 97 -7.09 -23.83 -10.00
CA LEU A 97 -6.14 -23.06 -10.81
C LEU A 97 -5.26 -22.10 -9.99
N ASN A 98 -5.76 -21.56 -8.87
CA ASN A 98 -4.95 -20.71 -8.00
C ASN A 98 -3.95 -21.57 -7.20
N ILE A 99 -4.36 -22.75 -6.70
CA ILE A 99 -3.45 -23.68 -6.04
C ILE A 99 -2.28 -24.04 -6.98
N ILE A 100 -2.57 -24.35 -8.24
CA ILE A 100 -1.53 -24.63 -9.25
C ILE A 100 -0.61 -23.41 -9.46
N LYS A 101 -1.17 -22.20 -9.63
CA LYS A 101 -0.35 -20.98 -9.73
C LYS A 101 0.55 -20.77 -8.50
N PHE A 102 0.03 -21.02 -7.30
CA PHE A 102 0.81 -20.89 -6.08
C PHE A 102 1.96 -21.89 -6.01
N GLN A 103 1.75 -23.12 -6.49
CA GLN A 103 2.82 -24.13 -6.60
C GLN A 103 3.88 -23.69 -7.61
N VAL A 104 3.46 -23.24 -8.80
CA VAL A 104 4.35 -22.73 -9.86
C VAL A 104 5.17 -21.54 -9.34
N GLY A 105 4.53 -20.57 -8.68
CA GLY A 105 5.19 -19.42 -8.09
C GLY A 105 6.19 -19.79 -6.98
N LYS A 106 5.84 -20.75 -6.11
CA LYS A 106 6.74 -21.28 -5.09
C LYS A 106 7.98 -21.92 -5.70
N MET A 107 7.81 -22.77 -6.71
CA MET A 107 8.93 -23.42 -7.41
C MET A 107 9.86 -22.38 -8.04
N TYR A 108 9.30 -21.42 -8.78
CA TYR A 108 10.07 -20.32 -9.36
C TYR A 108 10.86 -19.56 -8.29
N CYS A 109 10.24 -19.24 -7.15
CA CYS A 109 10.92 -18.53 -6.07
C CYS A 109 12.06 -19.36 -5.47
N MET A 110 11.84 -20.65 -5.22
CA MET A 110 12.87 -21.55 -4.69
C MET A 110 14.10 -21.61 -5.60
N GLU A 111 13.90 -21.72 -6.92
CA GLU A 111 14.97 -21.76 -7.92
C GLU A 111 15.75 -20.44 -8.02
N ASN A 112 15.13 -19.33 -7.64
CA ASN A 112 15.71 -17.98 -7.75
C ASN A 112 16.10 -17.37 -6.39
N ASN A 113 16.14 -18.16 -5.31
CA ASN A 113 16.43 -17.70 -3.95
C ASN A 113 15.52 -16.54 -3.48
N MET A 114 14.24 -16.61 -3.85
CA MET A 114 13.19 -15.67 -3.47
C MET A 114 12.18 -16.35 -2.54
N LYS A 115 11.33 -15.56 -1.88
CA LYS A 115 10.22 -16.06 -1.06
C LYS A 115 8.88 -15.82 -1.76
N TYR A 116 8.04 -16.85 -1.82
CA TYR A 116 6.68 -16.70 -2.35
C TYR A 116 5.66 -16.49 -1.22
N VAL A 117 4.83 -15.47 -1.34
CA VAL A 117 3.83 -15.10 -0.32
C VAL A 117 2.48 -14.88 -0.98
N VAL A 118 1.42 -15.46 -0.42
CA VAL A 118 0.04 -15.16 -0.82
C VAL A 118 -0.56 -14.27 0.26
N VAL A 119 -1.11 -13.13 -0.15
CA VAL A 119 -1.78 -12.18 0.74
C VAL A 119 -3.24 -12.01 0.33
N THR A 120 -4.08 -11.77 1.32
CA THR A 120 -5.53 -11.65 1.18
C THR A 120 -6.04 -10.37 1.81
N GLU A 121 -7.33 -10.08 1.65
CA GLU A 121 -8.00 -8.98 2.34
C GLU A 121 -7.83 -9.03 3.87
N LYS A 122 -7.61 -10.22 4.45
CA LYS A 122 -7.36 -10.36 5.90
C LYS A 122 -5.97 -9.86 6.31
N ASP A 123 -5.01 -9.95 5.40
CA ASP A 123 -3.64 -9.50 5.61
C ASP A 123 -3.51 -8.01 5.26
N ILE A 124 -4.27 -7.55 4.26
CA ILE A 124 -4.18 -6.21 3.66
C ILE A 124 -5.08 -5.18 4.37
N ARG A 125 -6.32 -5.54 4.72
CA ARG A 125 -7.32 -4.60 5.26
C ARG A 125 -7.45 -4.79 6.78
N GLN A 126 -6.35 -4.55 7.49
CA GLN A 126 -6.31 -4.67 8.95
C GLN A 126 -6.89 -3.40 9.60
N GLY A 127 -7.99 -3.56 10.33
CA GLY A 127 -8.62 -2.45 11.04
C GLY A 127 -8.86 -1.23 10.15
N PHE A 128 -8.42 -0.06 10.60
CA PHE A 128 -8.53 1.22 9.88
C PHE A 128 -7.32 1.54 8.99
N LEU A 129 -6.36 0.63 8.83
CA LEU A 129 -5.08 0.95 8.19
C LEU A 129 -5.25 1.48 6.76
N ILE A 130 -6.10 0.84 5.95
CA ILE A 130 -6.31 1.29 4.57
C ILE A 130 -7.07 2.62 4.52
N ASP A 131 -8.04 2.82 5.39
CA ASP A 131 -8.80 4.08 5.47
C ASP A 131 -7.88 5.25 5.87
N ASN A 132 -7.00 5.00 6.84
CA ASN A 132 -5.98 5.97 7.25
C ASN A 132 -4.97 6.23 6.13
N LEU A 133 -4.49 5.20 5.43
CA LEU A 133 -3.58 5.38 4.30
C LEU A 133 -4.23 6.13 3.13
N ASP A 134 -5.54 6.02 2.94
CA ASP A 134 -6.25 6.86 1.97
C ASP A 134 -6.13 8.34 2.33
N VAL A 135 -6.32 8.71 3.60
CA VAL A 135 -6.11 10.09 4.08
C VAL A 135 -4.66 10.52 3.94
N LEU A 136 -3.72 9.69 4.39
CA LEU A 136 -2.28 10.03 4.40
C LEU A 136 -1.67 10.16 3.01
N THR A 137 -2.22 9.48 1.99
CA THR A 137 -1.68 9.53 0.61
C THR A 137 -2.28 10.64 -0.25
N GLU A 138 -3.32 11.33 0.22
CA GLU A 138 -3.96 12.45 -0.50
C GLU A 138 -3.33 13.82 -0.21
N ILE A 139 -2.31 13.88 0.66
CA ILE A 139 -1.64 15.12 1.04
C ILE A 139 -0.95 15.73 -0.19
N ARG A 140 -1.19 17.02 -0.39
CA ARG A 140 -0.58 17.79 -1.48
C ARG A 140 0.77 18.33 -1.04
N GLU A 141 1.83 18.01 -1.80
CA GLU A 141 3.20 18.42 -1.46
C GLU A 141 3.33 19.95 -1.30
N GLU A 142 2.48 20.74 -1.97
CA GLU A 142 2.52 22.20 -1.89
C GLU A 142 2.05 22.80 -0.55
N SER A 143 1.32 22.05 0.28
CA SER A 143 0.87 22.52 1.61
C SER A 143 1.87 22.23 2.73
N ILE A 144 2.99 21.57 2.42
CA ILE A 144 3.92 21.06 3.42
C ILE A 144 5.08 22.04 3.62
N SER A 145 5.28 22.48 4.87
CA SER A 145 6.40 23.34 5.26
C SER A 145 7.35 22.62 6.20
N GLY A 146 8.62 22.49 5.80
CA GLY A 146 9.66 21.92 6.66
C GLY A 146 9.82 22.65 7.99
N ARG A 147 9.51 23.96 8.04
CA ARG A 147 9.48 24.72 9.30
C ARG A 147 8.38 24.23 10.23
N VAL A 148 7.17 24.06 9.71
CA VAL A 148 6.01 23.59 10.49
C VAL A 148 6.24 22.16 10.99
N MET A 149 6.74 21.27 10.12
CA MET A 149 7.10 19.91 10.52
C MET A 149 8.11 19.87 11.67
N ASN A 150 9.16 20.69 11.60
CA ASN A 150 10.14 20.79 12.68
C ASN A 150 9.53 21.33 13.98
N GLU A 151 8.64 22.30 13.89
CA GLU A 151 7.94 22.87 15.05
C GLU A 151 7.01 21.85 15.72
N ILE A 152 6.28 21.05 14.92
CA ILE A 152 5.49 19.92 15.42
C ILE A 152 6.38 18.92 16.15
N LEU A 153 7.48 18.49 15.52
CA LEU A 153 8.41 17.51 16.10
C LEU A 153 9.05 18.00 17.40
N GLN A 154 9.37 19.31 17.49
CA GLN A 154 9.83 19.93 18.73
C GLN A 154 8.73 19.95 19.79
N LYS A 155 7.49 20.31 19.40
CA LYS A 155 6.36 20.35 20.33
C LYS A 155 6.03 18.97 20.90
N VAL A 156 6.06 17.92 20.09
CA VAL A 156 5.88 16.54 20.58
C VAL A 156 6.93 16.19 21.63
N ASN A 157 8.20 16.58 21.43
CA ASN A 157 9.26 16.37 22.42
C ASN A 157 9.02 17.17 23.71
N ASP A 158 8.65 18.45 23.60
CA ASP A 158 8.33 19.30 24.76
C ASP A 158 7.21 18.71 25.62
N LEU A 159 6.25 18.02 24.98
CA LEU A 159 5.11 17.36 25.62
C LEU A 159 5.44 15.94 26.12
N GLY A 160 6.72 15.53 26.12
CA GLY A 160 7.16 14.25 26.65
C GLY A 160 7.21 13.11 25.62
N GLY A 161 7.23 13.44 24.32
CA GLY A 161 7.41 12.48 23.23
C GLY A 161 6.13 11.79 22.75
N LYS A 162 4.99 12.04 23.40
CA LYS A 162 3.70 11.42 23.09
C LYS A 162 2.54 12.36 23.41
N THR A 163 1.66 12.59 22.45
CA THR A 163 0.54 13.54 22.59
C THR A 163 -0.59 13.22 21.61
N SER A 164 -1.76 13.85 21.77
CA SER A 164 -2.85 13.78 20.78
C SER A 164 -2.72 14.84 19.69
N ILE A 165 -3.37 14.61 18.54
CA ILE A 165 -3.52 15.64 17.49
C ILE A 165 -4.22 16.89 18.06
N TYR A 166 -5.22 16.71 18.91
CA TYR A 166 -5.92 17.80 19.61
C TYR A 166 -4.95 18.70 20.38
N GLU A 167 -4.07 18.12 21.20
CA GLU A 167 -3.11 18.89 21.98
C GLU A 167 -2.08 19.59 21.09
N LEU A 168 -1.69 19.01 19.94
CA LEU A 168 -0.86 19.70 18.96
C LEU A 168 -1.57 20.92 18.36
N LYS A 169 -2.83 20.77 17.93
CA LYS A 169 -3.65 21.89 17.42
C LYS A 169 -3.78 23.01 18.44
N ARG A 170 -4.00 22.65 19.70
CA ARG A 170 -4.12 23.60 20.81
C ARG A 170 -2.81 24.35 21.13
N ASN A 171 -1.66 23.67 21.03
CA ASN A 171 -0.35 24.27 21.37
C ASN A 171 0.32 24.99 20.18
N LEU A 172 -0.19 24.81 18.97
CA LEU A 172 0.32 25.39 17.72
C LEU A 172 -0.79 26.16 16.99
N ASP A 173 -1.64 26.85 17.75
CA ASP A 173 -2.82 27.59 17.26
C ASP A 173 -2.47 28.81 16.38
N HIS A 174 -1.21 29.23 16.38
CA HIS A 174 -0.66 30.24 15.47
C HIS A 174 -0.43 29.72 14.04
N ILE A 175 -0.48 28.40 13.83
CA ILE A 175 -0.35 27.76 12.52
C ILE A 175 -1.75 27.53 11.96
N ASP A 176 -1.95 27.84 10.68
CA ASP A 176 -3.19 27.49 9.97
C ASP A 176 -3.51 26.00 10.15
N GLU A 177 -4.74 25.69 10.58
CA GLU A 177 -5.13 24.34 10.98
C GLU A 177 -4.95 23.32 9.84
N ALA A 178 -5.29 23.70 8.60
CA ALA A 178 -5.15 22.80 7.46
C ALA A 178 -3.67 22.51 7.14
N VAL A 179 -2.79 23.51 7.29
CA VAL A 179 -1.33 23.33 7.14
C VAL A 179 -0.78 22.45 8.26
N LEU A 180 -1.24 22.64 9.49
CA LEU A 180 -0.85 21.85 10.65
C LEU A 180 -1.25 20.38 10.48
N GLU A 181 -2.51 20.10 10.14
CA GLU A 181 -3.02 18.75 9.87
C GLU A 181 -2.25 18.06 8.75
N CYS A 182 -2.10 18.72 7.59
CA CYS A 182 -1.33 18.17 6.46
C CYS A 182 0.10 17.82 6.88
N SER A 183 0.72 18.66 7.72
CA SER A 183 2.08 18.44 8.20
C SER A 183 2.16 17.29 9.21
N ILE A 184 1.17 17.14 10.11
CA ILE A 184 1.07 15.98 11.02
C ILE A 184 0.92 14.70 10.21
N TYR A 185 -0.01 14.67 9.24
CA TYR A 185 -0.24 13.50 8.39
C TYR A 185 0.99 13.15 7.58
N GLN A 186 1.70 14.15 7.05
CA GLN A 186 2.95 13.91 6.33
C GLN A 186 3.98 13.26 7.26
N LEU A 187 4.17 13.79 8.47
CA LEU A 187 5.10 13.25 9.47
C LEU A 187 4.76 11.79 9.84
N ILE A 188 3.47 11.45 9.94
CA ILE A 188 3.03 10.06 10.13
C ILE A 188 3.39 9.21 8.90
N TYR A 189 3.08 9.70 7.70
CA TYR A 189 3.32 8.97 6.46
C TYR A 189 4.79 8.66 6.19
N ILE A 190 5.69 9.59 6.52
CA ILE A 190 7.14 9.41 6.40
C ILE A 190 7.79 8.78 7.64
N HIS A 191 6.98 8.40 8.64
CA HIS A 191 7.41 7.74 9.89
C HIS A 191 8.34 8.57 10.77
N GLU A 192 8.21 9.89 10.73
CA GLU A 192 8.81 10.80 11.71
C GLU A 192 7.92 10.95 12.96
N LEU A 193 6.63 10.63 12.82
CA LEU A 193 5.70 10.37 13.91
C LEU A 193 5.07 8.99 13.75
N TYR A 194 4.81 8.32 14.87
CA TYR A 194 4.19 7.01 14.93
C TYR A 194 2.79 7.12 15.55
N ALA A 195 1.87 6.31 15.06
CA ALA A 195 0.52 6.19 15.60
C ALA A 195 -0.01 4.76 15.34
N ASP A 196 -0.91 4.28 16.19
CA ASP A 196 -1.62 3.02 15.94
C ASP A 196 -2.73 3.23 14.90
N LEU A 197 -2.34 3.14 13.63
CA LEU A 197 -3.22 3.29 12.47
C LEU A 197 -4.10 2.07 12.21
N ILE A 198 -3.91 0.95 12.93
CA ILE A 198 -4.72 -0.25 12.76
C ILE A 198 -5.95 -0.16 13.65
N SER A 199 -5.75 0.14 14.94
CA SER A 199 -6.84 0.14 15.92
C SER A 199 -7.63 1.44 15.93
N ASN A 200 -7.05 2.55 15.46
CA ASN A 200 -7.65 3.88 15.55
C ASN A 200 -7.72 4.56 14.19
N LEU A 201 -8.88 5.16 13.89
CA LEU A 201 -9.03 6.07 12.76
C LEU A 201 -8.34 7.41 13.08
N ILE A 202 -7.72 8.05 12.09
CA ILE A 202 -7.16 9.39 12.23
C ILE A 202 -8.28 10.38 12.58
N ASN A 203 -8.10 11.05 13.72
CA ASN A 203 -8.93 12.14 14.24
C ASN A 203 -8.15 12.89 15.33
N ASP A 204 -8.76 13.91 15.93
CA ASP A 204 -8.13 14.75 16.96
C ASP A 204 -7.67 13.97 18.22
N GLU A 205 -8.32 12.85 18.54
CA GLU A 205 -7.95 12.00 19.69
C GLU A 205 -6.82 11.01 19.36
N LEU A 206 -6.42 10.89 18.08
CA LEU A 206 -5.33 10.00 17.70
C LEU A 206 -4.04 10.42 18.40
N ILE A 207 -3.44 9.46 19.10
CA ILE A 207 -2.16 9.66 19.76
C ILE A 207 -1.03 9.48 18.75
N VAL A 208 -0.16 10.49 18.68
CA VAL A 208 1.10 10.46 17.94
C VAL A 208 2.27 10.43 18.91
N GLU A 209 3.31 9.69 18.56
CA GLU A 209 4.52 9.57 19.36
C GLU A 209 5.76 9.68 18.49
N ARG A 210 6.84 10.17 19.09
CA ARG A 210 8.17 10.20 18.48
C ARG A 210 9.04 9.14 19.15
N ASN A 211 9.75 8.36 18.34
CA ASN A 211 10.80 7.45 18.82
C ASN A 211 12.03 8.21 19.34
#